data_AF-M6VYY5-F1
#
_entry.id   AF-M6VYY5-F1
#
_cell.length_a   1.000
_cell.length_b   1.000
_cell.length_c   1.000
_cell.angle_alpha   90.00
_cell.angle_beta   90.00
_cell.angle_gamma   90.00
#
_symmetry.space_group_name_H-M   'P 1'
#
loop_
_entity.id
_entity.type
_entity.pdbx_description
1 polymer ?
#
loop_
_entity_poly.entity_id
_entity_poly.type
_entity_poly.pdbx_seq_one_letter_code
_entity_poly.pdbx_strand_id
1 'polypeptide(L)'
;MLEYSSVENKKNTFGQRPIFLQRIVLRLVSILVVAVLLQNCTKSEVVSAGDSQSQIYAAANYLSNKCGNPIPTPMPFTVQGVKQRNLDICTIAITRSECPFVSYPLACVLIYVDNPIGDIPWYINFQEVFVKIKL
;
A
#
# COMPACT_ATOMS: atom_id res chain seq x y z
N MET A 1 72.64 -22.50 -51.44
CA MET A 1 71.65 -23.44 -51.99
C MET A 1 70.99 -24.11 -50.79
N LEU A 2 69.77 -23.81 -50.35
CA LEU A 2 68.57 -23.25 -50.98
C LEU A 2 67.86 -22.28 -50.02
N GLU A 3 67.05 -21.44 -50.64
CA GLU A 3 66.29 -20.29 -50.15
C GLU A 3 64.93 -20.66 -49.54
N TYR A 4 64.41 -19.71 -48.73
CA TYR A 4 63.00 -19.35 -48.53
C TYR A 4 62.02 -20.36 -47.89
N SER A 5 61.45 -20.00 -46.73
CA SER A 5 60.15 -19.31 -46.70
C SER A 5 59.67 -19.01 -45.27
N SER A 6 59.11 -17.82 -45.11
CA SER A 6 58.45 -17.29 -43.92
C SER A 6 57.23 -18.12 -43.51
N VAL A 7 57.02 -18.29 -42.20
CA VAL A 7 55.68 -18.54 -41.66
C VAL A 7 55.36 -17.44 -40.64
N GLU A 8 54.59 -16.49 -41.14
CA GLU A 8 53.84 -15.51 -40.39
C GLU A 8 52.72 -16.19 -39.58
N ASN A 9 52.35 -15.58 -38.44
CA ASN A 9 50.96 -15.49 -37.96
C ASN A 9 50.35 -16.69 -37.16
N LYS A 10 50.24 -16.52 -35.84
CA LYS A 10 48.95 -16.21 -35.16
C LYS A 10 49.12 -16.03 -33.65
N LYS A 11 48.95 -14.80 -33.18
CA LYS A 11 48.66 -14.52 -31.77
C LYS A 11 47.26 -15.05 -31.47
N ASN A 12 47.16 -16.18 -30.78
CA ASN A 12 45.90 -16.71 -30.31
C ASN A 12 45.45 -15.95 -29.06
N THR A 13 44.65 -14.90 -29.27
CA THR A 13 43.85 -14.26 -28.23
C THR A 13 42.72 -15.22 -27.82
N PHE A 14 43.00 -16.14 -26.90
CA PHE A 14 42.00 -17.08 -26.40
C PHE A 14 42.09 -17.20 -24.88
N GLY A 15 41.43 -16.28 -24.17
CA GLY A 15 41.47 -16.30 -22.70
C GLY A 15 40.63 -15.24 -21.98
N GLN A 16 39.48 -14.82 -22.53
CA GLN A 16 38.64 -13.78 -21.87
C GLN A 16 37.13 -14.08 -21.86
N ARG A 17 36.68 -15.32 -22.09
CA ARG A 17 35.25 -15.65 -22.20
C ARG A 17 34.46 -16.00 -20.91
N PRO A 18 35.03 -16.33 -19.73
CA PRO A 18 34.18 -16.72 -18.59
C PRO A 18 33.68 -15.55 -17.73
N ILE A 19 34.41 -14.43 -17.66
CA ILE A 19 34.14 -13.35 -16.68
C ILE A 19 32.88 -12.56 -17.05
N PHE A 20 32.63 -12.33 -18.34
CA PHE A 20 31.47 -11.56 -18.79
C PHE A 20 30.15 -12.31 -18.56
N LEU A 21 30.13 -13.62 -18.86
CA LEU A 21 28.97 -14.48 -18.64
C LEU A 21 28.67 -14.62 -17.14
N GLN A 22 29.71 -14.77 -16.32
CA GLN A 22 29.59 -14.86 -14.86
C GLN A 22 28.99 -13.58 -14.24
N ARG A 23 29.35 -12.39 -14.76
CA ARG A 23 28.77 -11.12 -14.31
C ARG A 23 27.29 -11.00 -14.66
N ILE A 24 26.87 -11.47 -15.84
CA ILE A 24 25.45 -11.44 -16.24
C ILE A 24 24.63 -12.37 -15.35
N VAL A 25 25.11 -13.59 -15.11
CA VAL A 25 24.44 -14.56 -14.21
C VAL A 25 24.32 -13.99 -12.80
N LEU A 26 25.38 -13.36 -12.27
CA LEU A 26 25.33 -12.73 -10.95
C LEU A 26 24.31 -11.59 -10.87
N ARG A 27 24.20 -10.78 -11.92
CA ARG A 27 23.19 -9.70 -12.00
C ARG A 27 21.77 -10.26 -12.05
N LEU A 28 21.53 -11.31 -12.84
CA LEU A 28 20.22 -11.96 -12.91
C LEU A 28 19.81 -12.59 -11.59
N VAL A 29 20.73 -13.29 -10.91
CA VAL A 29 20.49 -13.87 -9.58
C VAL A 29 20.18 -12.77 -8.56
N SER A 30 20.92 -11.66 -8.59
CA SER A 30 20.65 -10.52 -7.71
C SER A 30 19.26 -9.91 -7.94
N ILE A 31 18.83 -9.77 -9.20
CA ILE A 31 17.49 -9.26 -9.53
C ILE A 31 16.41 -10.23 -9.04
N LEU A 32 16.60 -11.55 -9.22
CA LEU A 32 15.69 -12.58 -8.73
C LEU A 32 15.55 -12.56 -7.21
N VAL A 33 16.66 -12.41 -6.47
CA VAL A 33 16.64 -12.30 -5.01
C VAL A 33 15.86 -11.05 -4.56
N VAL A 34 16.08 -9.90 -5.20
CA VAL A 34 15.33 -8.68 -4.90
C VAL A 34 13.84 -8.84 -5.22
N ALA A 35 13.50 -9.49 -6.34
CA ALA A 35 12.11 -9.74 -6.71
C ALA A 35 11.39 -10.62 -5.68
N VAL A 36 12.03 -11.66 -5.15
CA VAL A 36 11.46 -12.52 -4.10
C VAL A 36 11.28 -11.75 -2.78
N LEU A 37 12.24 -10.90 -2.41
CA LEU A 37 12.14 -10.08 -1.20
C LEU A 37 10.99 -9.06 -1.27
N LEU A 38 10.67 -8.55 -2.46
CA LEU A 38 9.58 -7.59 -2.67
C LEU A 38 8.17 -8.22 -2.64
N GLN A 39 8.03 -9.55 -2.72
CA GLN A 39 6.73 -10.23 -2.73
C GLN A 39 5.94 -10.06 -1.41
N ASN A 40 6.63 -9.82 -0.29
CA ASN A 40 5.99 -9.65 1.02
C ASN A 40 5.65 -8.18 1.35
N CYS A 41 5.94 -7.22 0.47
CA CYS A 41 5.70 -5.80 0.73
C CYS A 41 4.24 -5.35 0.53
N THR A 42 3.35 -6.21 0.02
CA THR A 42 1.93 -5.87 -0.19
C THR A 42 1.04 -6.53 0.86
N LYS A 43 1.25 -6.22 2.14
CA LYS A 43 0.32 -6.67 3.18
C LYS A 43 -0.89 -5.74 3.19
N SER A 44 -1.97 -6.15 2.52
CA SER A 44 -3.29 -5.53 2.71
C SER A 44 -3.77 -5.91 4.10
N GLU A 45 -3.34 -5.13 5.10
CA GLU A 45 -3.64 -5.38 6.51
C GLU A 45 -5.13 -5.15 6.74
N VAL A 46 -5.82 -6.25 7.08
CA VAL A 46 -7.19 -6.24 7.58
C VAL A 46 -7.13 -6.17 9.10
N VAL A 47 -7.87 -5.24 9.68
CA VAL A 47 -7.91 -4.95 11.10
C VAL A 47 -9.13 -5.65 11.69
N SER A 48 -8.99 -6.17 12.91
CA SER A 48 -10.14 -6.76 13.60
C SER A 48 -11.23 -5.71 13.85
N ALA A 49 -12.48 -6.14 13.96
CA ALA A 49 -13.60 -5.26 14.27
C ALA A 49 -13.40 -4.52 15.61
N GLY A 50 -12.88 -5.20 16.63
CA GLY A 50 -12.62 -4.59 17.95
C GLY A 50 -11.57 -3.49 17.89
N ASP A 51 -10.46 -3.74 17.19
CA ASP A 51 -9.36 -2.77 17.04
C ASP A 51 -9.76 -1.58 16.15
N SER A 52 -10.60 -1.83 15.15
CA SER A 52 -11.15 -0.77 14.29
C SER A 52 -12.09 0.14 15.09
N GLN A 53 -12.99 -0.45 15.87
CA GLN A 53 -13.94 0.28 16.70
C GLN A 53 -13.22 1.15 17.74
N SER A 54 -12.18 0.62 18.38
CA SER A 54 -11.42 1.35 19.40
C SER A 54 -10.67 2.55 18.81
N GLN A 55 -10.13 2.43 17.59
CA GLN A 55 -9.47 3.54 16.88
C GLN A 55 -10.47 4.65 16.50
N ILE A 56 -11.64 4.28 15.98
CA ILE A 56 -12.71 5.25 15.68
C ILE A 56 -13.16 5.94 16.97
N TYR A 57 -13.30 5.19 18.06
CA TYR A 57 -13.69 5.74 19.37
C TYR A 57 -12.64 6.72 19.88
N ALA A 58 -11.36 6.36 19.82
CA ALA A 58 -10.27 7.22 20.26
C ALA A 58 -10.22 8.54 19.46
N ALA A 59 -10.41 8.47 18.13
CA ALA A 59 -10.47 9.66 17.27
C ALA A 59 -11.69 10.55 17.61
N ALA A 60 -12.86 9.95 17.81
CA ALA A 60 -14.08 10.66 18.19
C ALA A 60 -13.96 11.30 19.57
N ASN A 61 -13.38 10.58 20.54
CA ASN A 61 -13.12 11.09 21.88
C ASN A 61 -12.10 12.23 21.87
N TYR A 62 -11.04 12.14 21.07
CA TYR A 62 -10.10 13.23 20.88
C TYR A 62 -10.78 14.51 20.40
N LEU A 63 -11.62 14.41 19.37
CA LEU A 63 -12.30 15.59 18.83
C LEU A 63 -13.40 16.11 19.78
N SER A 64 -14.16 15.22 20.42
CA SER A 64 -15.15 15.55 21.45
C SER A 64 -14.53 16.34 22.60
N ASN A 65 -13.38 15.90 23.11
CA ASN A 65 -12.63 16.61 24.16
C ASN A 65 -12.09 17.95 23.66
N LYS A 66 -11.65 18.04 22.39
CA LYS A 66 -11.16 19.28 21.79
C LYS A 66 -12.28 20.31 21.59
N CYS A 67 -13.48 19.87 21.19
CA CYS A 67 -14.61 20.74 20.86
C CYS A 67 -15.56 21.00 22.05
N GLY A 68 -15.40 20.28 23.17
CA GLY A 68 -16.22 20.44 24.38
C GLY A 68 -17.65 19.93 24.25
N ASN A 69 -17.91 19.08 23.25
CA ASN A 69 -19.23 18.53 22.96
C ASN A 69 -19.17 16.98 23.01
N PRO A 70 -20.27 16.28 23.34
CA PRO A 70 -20.27 14.83 23.43
C PRO A 70 -20.05 14.16 22.07
N ILE A 71 -19.58 12.91 22.10
CA ILE A 71 -19.44 12.08 20.89
C ILE A 71 -20.82 11.91 20.22
N PRO A 72 -20.94 12.17 18.90
CA PRO A 72 -22.18 11.95 18.15
C PRO A 72 -22.68 10.51 18.24
N THR A 73 -24.00 10.36 18.32
CA THR A 73 -24.68 9.06 18.25
C THR A 73 -25.49 8.96 16.95
N PRO A 74 -25.56 7.79 16.30
CA PRO A 74 -24.87 6.55 16.63
C PRO A 74 -23.41 6.55 16.15
N MET A 75 -22.55 5.82 16.87
CA MET A 75 -21.18 5.58 16.45
C MET A 75 -21.15 4.61 15.24
N PRO A 76 -20.29 4.82 14.22
CA PRO A 76 -20.07 3.87 13.15
C PRO A 76 -19.66 2.52 13.75
N PHE A 77 -20.35 1.45 13.38
CA PHE A 77 -20.07 0.11 13.89
C PHE A 77 -19.26 -0.67 12.85
N THR A 78 -18.17 -1.30 13.29
CA THR A 78 -17.35 -2.14 12.41
C THR A 78 -17.67 -3.61 12.67
N VAL A 79 -18.19 -4.32 11.66
CA VAL A 79 -18.68 -5.72 11.81
C VAL A 79 -17.68 -6.76 11.28
N GLN A 80 -16.86 -6.41 10.29
CA GLN A 80 -15.96 -7.33 9.59
C GLN A 80 -14.61 -6.67 9.30
N GLY A 81 -13.61 -7.48 8.96
CA GLY A 81 -12.19 -7.10 8.84
C GLY A 81 -11.94 -5.86 7.99
N VAL A 82 -11.93 -4.69 8.63
CA VAL A 82 -11.81 -3.38 7.98
C VAL A 82 -10.41 -3.26 7.40
N LYS A 83 -10.30 -2.77 6.16
CA LYS A 83 -8.99 -2.46 5.57
C LYS A 83 -8.35 -1.30 6.34
N GLN A 84 -7.10 -1.47 6.79
CA GLN A 84 -6.36 -0.45 7.54
C GLN A 84 -6.41 0.93 6.86
N ARG A 85 -6.24 0.98 5.53
CA ARG A 85 -6.31 2.24 4.76
C ARG A 85 -7.65 2.96 4.89
N ASN A 86 -8.76 2.24 4.86
CA ASN A 86 -10.10 2.84 4.98
C ASN A 86 -10.36 3.30 6.42
N LEU A 87 -9.85 2.56 7.40
CA LEU A 87 -9.86 2.95 8.80
C LEU A 87 -9.06 4.24 9.04
N ASP A 88 -7.85 4.34 8.50
CA ASP A 88 -7.00 5.53 8.60
C ASP A 88 -7.67 6.77 8.00
N ILE A 89 -8.33 6.62 6.85
CA ILE A 89 -9.07 7.72 6.23
C ILE A 89 -10.19 8.21 7.14
N CYS A 90 -10.96 7.30 7.77
CA CYS A 90 -12.00 7.68 8.72
C CYS A 90 -11.43 8.37 9.97
N THR A 91 -10.38 7.82 10.59
CA THR A 91 -9.80 8.40 11.82
C THR A 91 -9.18 9.77 11.57
N ILE A 92 -8.51 9.96 10.43
CA ILE A 92 -7.98 11.27 10.01
C ILE A 92 -9.13 12.24 9.76
N ALA A 93 -10.17 11.83 9.05
CA ALA A 93 -11.32 12.70 8.78
C ALA A 93 -11.99 13.16 10.08
N ILE A 94 -12.16 12.26 11.05
CA ILE A 94 -12.69 12.63 12.38
C ILE A 94 -11.76 13.66 13.04
N THR A 95 -10.47 13.35 13.22
CA THR A 95 -9.55 14.24 13.96
C THR A 95 -9.31 15.60 13.29
N ARG A 96 -9.50 15.70 11.97
CA ARG A 96 -9.39 16.93 11.19
C ARG A 96 -10.69 17.70 11.03
N SER A 97 -11.82 17.15 11.48
CA SER A 97 -13.11 17.85 11.39
C SER A 97 -13.11 19.12 12.24
N GLU A 98 -13.86 20.11 11.77
CA GLU A 98 -14.05 21.37 12.47
C GLU A 98 -15.06 21.22 13.62
N CYS A 99 -14.97 22.08 14.63
CA CYS A 99 -15.98 22.15 15.68
C CYS A 99 -17.20 22.96 15.17
N PRO A 100 -18.44 22.60 15.56
CA PRO A 100 -18.81 21.54 16.50
C PRO A 100 -18.81 20.14 15.85
N PHE A 101 -18.36 19.14 16.61
CA PHE A 101 -18.35 17.75 16.15
C PHE A 101 -19.75 17.14 16.22
N VAL A 102 -20.61 17.47 15.26
CA VAL A 102 -22.04 17.11 15.26
C VAL A 102 -22.33 15.76 14.61
N SER A 103 -21.48 15.29 13.71
CA SER A 103 -21.68 14.04 12.97
C SER A 103 -20.36 13.46 12.46
N TYR A 104 -20.37 12.17 12.14
CA TYR A 104 -19.22 11.49 11.56
C TYR A 104 -19.04 11.91 10.09
N PRO A 105 -17.81 12.19 9.65
CA PRO A 105 -17.53 12.53 8.26
C PRO A 105 -17.93 11.42 7.29
N LEU A 106 -18.33 11.81 6.08
CA LEU A 106 -18.70 10.88 5.01
C LEU A 106 -17.58 9.88 4.67
N ALA A 107 -16.32 10.27 4.90
CA ALA A 107 -15.15 9.42 4.78
C ALA A 107 -15.21 8.14 5.65
N CYS A 108 -15.97 8.15 6.75
CA CYS A 108 -16.17 6.96 7.57
C CYS A 108 -17.09 5.92 6.94
N VAL A 109 -17.80 6.23 5.86
CA VAL A 109 -18.56 5.22 5.09
C VAL A 109 -17.62 4.22 4.40
N LEU A 110 -16.35 4.60 4.16
CA LEU A 110 -15.38 3.73 3.48
C LEU A 110 -15.02 2.48 4.29
N ILE A 111 -15.30 2.45 5.59
CA ILE A 111 -15.07 1.26 6.43
C ILE A 111 -15.96 0.08 6.02
N TYR A 112 -17.09 0.33 5.33
CA TYR A 112 -18.02 -0.68 4.83
C TYR A 112 -17.67 -1.17 3.41
N VAL A 113 -16.59 -0.65 2.82
CA VAL A 113 -16.17 -1.01 1.46
C VAL A 113 -15.06 -2.05 1.55
N ASP A 114 -15.37 -3.27 1.12
CA ASP A 114 -14.44 -4.42 1.17
C ASP A 114 -13.24 -4.26 0.22
N ASN A 115 -13.45 -3.56 -0.89
CA ASN A 115 -12.39 -3.30 -1.87
C ASN A 115 -11.57 -2.09 -1.44
N PRO A 116 -10.22 -2.13 -1.56
CA PRO A 116 -9.43 -0.90 -1.51
C PRO A 116 -9.95 -0.04 -2.64
N ILE A 117 -10.65 1.02 -2.28
CA ILE A 117 -11.10 1.98 -3.25
C ILE A 117 -9.79 2.51 -3.84
N GLY A 118 -9.62 2.34 -5.15
CA GLY A 118 -8.43 2.80 -5.86
C GLY A 118 -8.29 4.31 -5.75
N ASP A 119 -7.70 4.97 -6.73
CA ASP A 119 -7.83 6.43 -6.82
C ASP A 119 -9.32 6.75 -6.95
N ILE A 120 -9.96 7.12 -5.84
CA ILE A 120 -11.33 7.63 -5.85
C ILE A 120 -11.16 9.03 -6.41
N PRO A 121 -11.58 9.31 -7.66
CA PRO A 121 -11.57 10.66 -8.12
C PRO A 121 -12.29 11.56 -7.12
N TRP A 122 -11.65 12.63 -6.68
CA TRP A 122 -12.14 13.56 -5.68
C TRP A 122 -13.52 14.17 -6.01
N TYR A 123 -14.02 13.94 -7.22
CA TYR A 123 -15.29 14.43 -7.76
C TYR A 123 -16.48 13.47 -7.62
N ILE A 124 -16.33 12.24 -7.13
CA ILE A 124 -17.50 11.35 -6.93
C ILE A 124 -18.20 11.66 -5.61
N ASN A 125 -19.52 11.84 -5.68
CA ASN A 125 -20.36 12.03 -4.51
C ASN A 125 -20.59 10.67 -3.82
N PHE A 126 -19.88 10.44 -2.71
CA PHE A 126 -19.93 9.18 -1.95
C PHE A 126 -21.36 8.83 -1.45
N GLN A 127 -22.27 9.80 -1.37
CA GLN A 127 -23.68 9.55 -1.03
C GLN A 127 -24.41 8.70 -2.08
N GLU A 128 -24.05 8.80 -3.36
CA GLU A 128 -24.79 8.10 -4.42
C GLU A 128 -24.28 6.66 -4.64
N VAL A 129 -23.01 6.40 -4.32
CA VAL A 129 -22.33 5.14 -4.69
C VAL A 129 -22.40 4.09 -3.59
N PHE A 130 -22.37 4.49 -2.32
CA PHE A 130 -22.21 3.56 -1.18
C PHE A 130 -23.52 3.31 -0.39
N VAL A 131 -24.63 3.93 -0.78
CA VAL A 131 -25.98 3.71 -0.19
C VAL A 131 -26.68 2.47 -0.78
N LYS A 132 -25.92 1.49 -1.30
CA LYS A 132 -26.42 0.11 -1.40
C LYS A 132 -25.94 -0.67 -0.18
N ILE A 133 -26.55 -0.33 0.95
CA ILE A 133 -26.44 -1.08 2.20
C ILE A 133 -26.95 -2.50 1.90
N LYS A 134 -26.06 -3.49 1.93
CA LYS A 134 -26.50 -4.88 2.05
C LYS A 134 -26.84 -5.06 3.52
N LEU A 135 -28.14 -5.00 3.84
CA LEU A 135 -28.65 -5.48 5.13
C LEU A 135 -28.35 -6.98 5.27
#